data_AF-A0A8S3AST6-F1
#
_entry.id   AF-A0A8S3AST6-F1
#
_cell.length_a   1.000
_cell.length_b   1.000
_cell.length_c   1.000
_cell.angle_alpha   90.00
_cell.angle_beta   90.00
_cell.angle_gamma   90.00
#
_symmetry.space_group_name_H-M   'P 1'
#
loop_
_entity.id
_entity.type
_entity.pdbx_description
1 polymer ?
#
loop_
_entity_poly.entity_id
_entity_poly.type
_entity_poly.pdbx_seq_one_letter_code
_entity_poly.pdbx_strand_id
1 'polypeptide(L)' 'SLLADEQVTNAPIVVLGNKIDLPGAVSEQELRYVLGISTATTGKGNVPRSDVSGRPMEL' A
#
# COMPACT_ATOMS: atom_id res chain seq x y z
N SER A 1 -5.10 -10.98 -8.10
CA SER A 1 -5.18 -9.74 -7.30
C SER A 1 -4.41 -8.66 -8.04
N LEU A 2 -4.91 -7.42 -8.13
CA LEU A 2 -4.23 -6.30 -8.83
C LEU A 2 -2.78 -6.09 -8.34
N LEU A 3 -2.53 -6.39 -7.06
CA LEU A 3 -1.21 -6.30 -6.43
C LEU A 3 -0.21 -7.36 -6.95
N ALA A 4 -0.69 -8.45 -7.54
CA ALA A 4 0.11 -9.56 -8.07
C ALA A 4 0.18 -9.58 -9.61
N ASP A 5 -0.42 -8.59 -10.29
CA ASP A 5 -0.43 -8.52 -11.74
C ASP A 5 0.88 -7.92 -12.27
N GLU A 6 1.60 -8.69 -13.09
CA GLU A 6 2.90 -8.31 -13.64
C GLU A 6 2.84 -7.08 -14.56
N GLN A 7 1.71 -6.83 -15.21
CA GLN A 7 1.56 -5.69 -16.13
C GLN A 7 1.62 -4.34 -15.41
N VAL A 8 1.32 -4.33 -14.12
CA VAL A 8 1.32 -3.12 -13.29
C VAL A 8 2.44 -3.11 -12.25
N THR A 9 3.43 -4.01 -12.36
CA THR A 9 4.56 -4.13 -11.40
C THR A 9 5.32 -2.85 -11.15
N ASN A 10 5.46 -2.00 -12.18
CA ASN A 10 6.21 -0.75 -12.06
C ASN A 10 5.35 0.48 -11.73
N ALA A 11 4.03 0.34 -11.73
CA ALA A 11 3.11 1.43 -11.44
C ALA A 11 3.03 1.66 -9.92
N PRO A 12 3.23 2.91 -9.44
CA PRO A 12 2.97 3.25 -8.05
C PRO A 12 1.50 3.02 -7.70
N ILE A 13 1.24 2.51 -6.50
CA ILE A 13 -0.13 2.32 -5.98
C ILE A 13 -0.31 3.12 -4.71
N VAL A 14 -1.46 3.80 -4.64
CA VAL A 14 -1.95 4.46 -3.42
C VAL A 14 -3.16 3.68 -2.90
N VAL A 15 -3.10 3.26 -1.65
CA VAL A 15 -4.17 2.52 -0.97
C VAL A 15 -4.91 3.48 -0.03
N LEU A 16 -6.14 3.83 -0.39
CA LEU A 16 -6.96 4.75 0.40
C LEU A 16 -7.89 3.98 1.35
N GLY A 17 -7.60 4.04 2.65
CA GLY A 17 -8.48 3.56 3.72
C GLY A 17 -9.71 4.48 3.90
N ASN A 18 -10.65 4.42 2.96
CA ASN A 18 -11.82 5.30 2.94
C ASN A 18 -12.90 4.87 3.96
N LYS A 19 -13.86 5.77 4.23
CA LYS A 19 -15.02 5.56 5.14
C LYS A 19 -14.67 5.44 6.63
N ILE A 20 -13.68 6.21 7.07
CA ILE A 20 -13.23 6.27 8.48
C ILE A 20 -14.30 6.81 9.44
N ASP A 21 -15.34 7.43 8.90
CA ASP A 21 -16.49 7.97 9.62
C ASP A 21 -17.47 6.89 10.10
N LEU A 22 -17.41 5.67 9.55
CA LEU A 22 -18.35 4.61 9.88
C LEU A 22 -17.95 3.83 11.15
N PRO A 23 -18.93 3.42 11.98
CA PRO A 23 -18.68 2.50 13.07
C PRO A 23 -18.18 1.16 12.51
N GLY A 24 -17.03 0.69 13.02
CA GLY A 24 -16.35 -0.50 12.51
C GLY A 24 -15.28 -0.23 11.45
N ALA A 25 -14.94 1.03 11.16
CA ALA A 25 -13.77 1.37 10.37
C ALA A 25 -12.49 0.78 11.00
N VAL A 26 -11.68 0.11 10.18
CA VAL A 26 -10.44 -0.53 10.61
C VAL A 26 -9.29 0.47 10.70
N SER A 27 -8.34 0.19 11.58
CA SER A 27 -7.11 0.99 11.67
C SER A 27 -6.23 0.82 10.43
N GLU A 28 -5.36 1.78 10.18
CA GLU A 28 -4.37 1.70 9.09
C GLU A 28 -3.47 0.45 9.22
N GLN A 29 -3.11 0.08 10.45
CA GLN A 29 -2.29 -1.10 10.73
C GLN A 29 -3.02 -2.40 10.37
N GLU A 30 -4.31 -2.48 10.65
CA GLU A 30 -5.14 -3.64 10.32
C GLU A 30 -5.40 -3.74 8.81
N LEU A 31 -5.62 -2.60 8.15
CA LEU A 31 -5.73 -2.53 6.69
C LEU A 31 -4.45 -3.06 6.00
N ARG A 32 -3.26 -2.69 6.49
CA ARG A 32 -1.96 -3.20 6.00
C ARG A 32 -1.82 -4.72 6.18
N TYR A 33 -2.20 -5.22 7.36
CA TYR A 33 -2.11 -6.64 7.68
C TYR A 33 -3.03 -7.47 6.78
N VAL A 34 -4.29 -7.06 6.61
CA VAL A 34 -5.27 -7.77 5.78
C VAL A 34 -4.87 -7.75 4.29
N LEU A 35 -4.30 -6.64 3.81
CA LEU A 35 -3.82 -6.54 2.43
C LEU A 35 -2.44 -7.21 2.22
N GLY A 36 -1.77 -7.65 3.28
CA GLY A 36 -0.45 -8.29 3.19
C GLY A 36 0.67 -7.37 2.71
N ILE A 37 0.51 -6.05 2.85
CA ILE A 37 1.46 -5.04 2.34
C ILE A 37 2.34 -4.42 3.43
N SER A 38 2.29 -4.94 4.66
CA SER A 38 3.02 -4.41 5.82
C SER A 38 4.53 -4.26 5.62
N THR A 39 5.15 -5.08 4.77
CA THR A 39 6.60 -5.03 4.47
C THR A 39 6.92 -4.45 3.09
N ALA A 40 5.90 -4.05 2.33
CA ALA A 40 6.02 -3.64 0.93
C ALA A 40 5.68 -2.17 0.69
N THR A 41 5.25 -1.43 1.73
CA THR A 41 5.01 0.01 1.64
C THR A 41 6.33 0.79 1.69
N THR A 42 6.48 1.78 0.83
CA THR A 42 7.63 2.71 0.82
C THR A 42 7.52 3.77 1.91
N GLY A 43 6.36 3.88 2.57
CA GLY A 43 6.06 4.92 3.56
C GLY A 43 5.69 6.25 2.90
N LYS A 44 5.22 7.23 3.69
CA LYS A 44 4.75 8.55 3.21
C LYS A 44 5.88 9.55 2.92
N GLY A 45 7.13 9.10 2.98
CA GLY A 45 8.31 9.92 2.78
C GLY A 45 8.78 9.91 1.32
N ASN A 46 9.69 10.82 0.97
CA ASN A 46 10.29 10.81 -0.36
C ASN A 46 11.37 9.72 -0.41
N VAL A 47 11.04 8.56 -0.98
CA VAL A 47 11.96 7.41 -1.12
C VAL A 47 12.49 7.35 -2.55
N PRO A 48 13.82 7.38 -2.76
CA PRO A 48 14.40 7.20 -4.08
C PRO A 48 13.97 5.87 -4.70
N ARG A 49 13.58 5.87 -5.98
CA ARG A 49 13.16 4.64 -6.67
C ARG A 49 14.27 3.57 -6.75
N SER A 50 15.54 3.97 -6.66
CA SER A 50 16.68 3.06 -6.55
C SER A 50 16.64 2.17 -5.30
N ASP A 51 15.99 2.64 -4.24
CA ASP A 51 16.02 2.01 -2.92
C ASP A 51 14.80 1.08 -2.73
N VAL A 52 13.89 1.05 -3.70
CA VAL A 52 12.65 0.27 -3.67
C VAL A 52 12.83 -1.01 -4.47
N SER A 53 12.97 -2.13 -3.75
CA SER A 53 12.89 -3.47 -4.31
C SER A 53 11.42 -3.83 -4.59
N GLY A 54 10.94 -3.58 -5.82
CA GLY A 54 9.60 -3.96 -6.28
C GLY A 54 8.67 -2.79 -6.56
N ARG A 55 7.37 -2.99 -6.32
CA ARG A 55 6.32 -1.98 -6.60
C ARG A 55 6.25 -0.95 -5.46
N PRO A 56 6.34 0.36 -5.74
CA PRO A 56 6.09 1.39 -4.73
C PRO A 56 4.63 1.38 -4.29
N MET A 57 4.40 1.33 -2.97
CA MET A 57 3.06 1.32 -2.38
C MET A 57 2.98 2.24 -1.17
N GLU A 58 1.94 3.06 -1.12
CA GLU A 58 1.67 3.99 -0.02
C GLU A 58 0.25 3.78 0.51
N LEU A 59 0.07 4.01 1.81
CA LEU A 59 -1.22 4.00 2.54
C LEU A 59 -1.48 5.39 3.10
#